data_AF-A0A3M1IAF3-F1
#
_entry.id   AF-A0A3M1IAF3-F1
#
_cell.length_a   1.000
_cell.length_b   1.000
_cell.length_c   1.000
_cell.angle_alpha   90.00
_cell.angle_beta   90.00
_cell.angle_gamma   90.00
#
_symmetry.space_group_name_H-M   'P 1'
#
loop_
_entity.id
_entity.type
_entity.pdbx_description
1 polymer ?
#
loop_
_entity_poly.entity_id
_entity_poly.type
_entity_poly.pdbx_seq_one_letter_code
_entity_poly.pdbx_strand_id
1 'polypeptide(L)'
;MELHDAAPGEVLWSRPSPDVARGLAADIDPRHRGYECWAAGRGLDGLFDCRGQRISDTKPRSCNFGIWWAGDRLRELLDRNRITKWNWRAGAEDLLLEAPDCVANNGTKATPVLCADILGDWREEVIWRTRDNRELRIYISTTPTPHRMATLMHDRVYRLSVAWQNAGYNQPAQPGFYLGEP
;
A
#
# COMPACT_ATOMS: atom_id res chain seq x y z
N MET A 1 12.76 12.18 -0.45
CA MET A 1 11.30 11.99 -0.57
C MET A 1 10.69 13.35 -0.80
N GLU A 2 9.81 13.46 -1.78
CA GLU A 2 9.08 14.70 -2.07
C GLU A 2 7.62 14.37 -2.33
N LEU A 3 6.76 15.37 -2.14
CA LEU A 3 5.40 15.38 -2.63
C LEU A 3 5.25 16.64 -3.49
N HIS A 4 4.66 16.48 -4.67
CA HIS A 4 4.39 17.57 -5.59
C HIS A 4 2.94 17.53 -6.05
N ASP A 5 2.43 18.66 -6.51
CA ASP A 5 1.14 18.71 -7.19
C ASP A 5 1.25 17.99 -8.54
N ALA A 6 0.39 17.00 -8.75
CA ALA A 6 0.43 16.13 -9.93
C ALA A 6 0.13 16.87 -11.25
N ALA A 7 -0.49 18.06 -11.21
CA ALA A 7 -0.80 18.83 -12.41
C ALA A 7 0.32 19.82 -12.81
N PRO A 8 0.70 20.82 -11.99
CA PRO A 8 1.75 21.78 -12.33
C PRO A 8 3.16 21.26 -11.97
N GLY A 9 3.30 20.18 -11.20
CA GLY A 9 4.59 19.65 -10.76
C GLY A 9 5.28 20.44 -9.66
N GLU A 10 4.56 21.37 -9.00
CA GLU A 10 5.11 22.17 -7.90
C GLU A 10 5.42 21.29 -6.69
N VAL A 11 6.64 21.36 -6.17
CA VAL A 11 7.02 20.66 -4.93
C VAL A 11 6.32 21.31 -3.75
N LEU A 12 5.40 20.56 -3.13
CA LEU A 12 4.65 20.98 -1.94
C LEU A 12 5.53 20.89 -0.69
N TRP A 13 6.31 19.80 -0.58
CA TRP A 13 7.34 19.62 0.43
C TRP A 13 8.35 18.55 0.01
N SER A 14 9.55 18.62 0.57
CA SER A 14 10.59 17.63 0.32
C SER A 14 11.51 17.39 1.53
N ARG A 15 12.12 16.22 1.54
CA ARG A 15 13.12 15.78 2.52
C ARG A 15 14.30 15.12 1.78
N PRO A 16 15.50 15.69 1.84
CA PRO A 16 16.65 15.18 1.10
C PRO A 16 17.18 13.88 1.73
N SER A 17 17.64 12.97 0.88
CA SER A 17 18.43 11.78 1.25
C SER A 17 19.30 11.41 0.04
N PRO A 18 20.55 10.94 0.25
CA PRO A 18 21.44 10.58 -0.86
C PRO A 18 20.85 9.50 -1.79
N ASP A 19 20.18 8.51 -1.20
CA ASP A 19 19.44 7.46 -1.90
C ASP A 19 18.16 7.14 -1.12
N VAL A 20 17.08 6.88 -1.85
CA VAL A 20 15.76 6.53 -1.30
C VAL A 20 15.26 5.31 -2.06
N ALA A 21 15.50 4.14 -1.50
CA ALA A 21 15.24 2.87 -2.17
C ALA A 21 13.74 2.51 -2.23
N ARG A 22 12.93 3.07 -1.32
CA ARG A 22 11.48 2.83 -1.21
C ARG A 22 10.74 4.10 -0.76
N GLY A 23 9.50 4.25 -1.19
CA GLY A 23 8.56 5.26 -0.71
C GLY A 23 7.14 4.72 -0.82
N LEU A 24 6.26 5.09 0.10
CA LEU A 24 4.86 4.71 0.08
C LEU A 24 3.99 5.85 0.60
N ALA A 25 2.82 6.01 0.00
CA ALA A 25 1.77 6.92 0.42
C ALA A 25 0.45 6.14 0.55
N ALA A 26 -0.13 6.15 1.75
CA ALA A 26 -1.37 5.44 2.07
C ALA A 26 -2.02 6.06 3.31
N ASP A 27 -3.36 6.06 3.36
CA ASP A 27 -4.10 6.40 4.59
C ASP A 27 -3.94 5.26 5.60
N ILE A 28 -3.16 5.46 6.66
CA ILE A 28 -2.89 4.46 7.69
C ILE A 28 -3.18 4.99 9.10
N ASP A 29 -3.48 6.29 9.24
CA ASP A 29 -3.70 6.97 10.50
C ASP A 29 -4.91 7.91 10.44
N PRO A 30 -6.08 7.51 11.00
CA PRO A 30 -7.32 8.26 10.88
C PRO A 30 -7.31 9.60 11.65
N ARG A 31 -6.23 9.92 12.37
CA ARG A 31 -6.05 11.23 13.02
C ARG A 31 -5.67 12.32 12.03
N HIS A 32 -5.23 11.95 10.83
CA HIS A 32 -4.72 12.86 9.82
C HIS A 32 -5.41 12.58 8.49
N ARG A 33 -6.33 13.46 8.09
CA ARG A 33 -7.02 13.30 6.80
C ARG A 33 -6.03 13.38 5.64
N GLY A 34 -5.99 12.35 4.80
CA GLY A 34 -5.13 12.24 3.63
C GLY A 34 -4.32 10.95 3.66
N TYR A 35 -3.28 10.88 2.83
CA TYR A 35 -2.35 9.75 2.83
C TYR A 35 -1.08 10.14 3.58
N GLU A 36 -0.73 9.34 4.58
CA GLU A 36 0.58 9.43 5.21
C GLU A 36 1.66 8.98 4.23
N CYS A 37 2.84 9.59 4.35
CA CYS A 37 4.00 9.36 3.51
C CYS A 37 5.19 8.90 4.36
N TRP A 38 5.86 7.82 3.94
CA TRP A 38 7.12 7.38 4.51
C TRP A 38 8.01 6.73 3.45
N ALA A 39 9.31 6.65 3.74
CA ALA A 39 10.29 6.17 2.80
C ALA A 39 11.45 5.44 3.48
N ALA A 40 12.14 4.57 2.76
CA ALA A 40 13.38 3.93 3.20
C ALA A 40 14.58 4.64 2.56
N GLY A 41 15.26 5.49 3.34
CA GLY A 41 16.44 6.22 2.92
C GLY A 41 17.16 6.80 4.15
N ARG A 42 18.44 7.14 4.01
CA ARG A 42 19.25 7.67 5.11
C ARG A 42 18.68 9.02 5.57
N GLY A 43 18.31 9.11 6.85
CA GLY A 43 17.74 10.33 7.45
C GLY A 43 16.26 10.56 7.13
N LEU A 44 15.58 9.61 6.47
CA LEU A 44 14.14 9.64 6.27
C LEU A 44 13.43 8.86 7.37
N ASP A 45 13.58 9.31 8.61
CA ASP A 45 12.99 8.67 9.78
C ASP A 45 11.64 9.30 10.15
N GLY A 46 10.67 8.45 10.48
CA GLY A 46 9.33 8.86 10.87
C GLY A 46 8.30 8.84 9.74
N LEU A 47 7.08 9.18 10.14
CA LEU A 47 5.87 9.18 9.34
C LEU A 47 5.39 10.61 9.18
N PHE A 48 4.97 10.98 7.98
CA PHE A 48 4.56 12.34 7.65
C PHE A 48 3.14 12.35 7.12
N ASP A 49 2.36 13.38 7.45
CA ASP A 49 1.06 13.59 6.81
C ASP A 49 1.22 14.11 5.37
N CYS A 50 0.10 14.25 4.65
CA CYS A 50 0.10 14.77 3.28
C CYS A 50 0.59 16.23 3.17
N ARG A 51 0.71 16.96 4.29
CA ARG A 51 1.22 18.34 4.37
C ARG A 51 2.71 18.39 4.72
N GLY A 52 3.36 17.25 4.88
CA GLY A 52 4.79 17.13 5.21
C GLY A 52 5.11 17.29 6.70
N GLN A 53 4.08 17.41 7.56
CA GLN A 53 4.26 17.46 9.01
C GLN A 53 4.61 16.08 9.53
N ARG A 54 5.61 16.00 10.40
CA ARG A 54 5.95 14.74 11.06
C ARG A 54 4.88 14.41 12.10
N ILE A 55 4.21 13.27 11.95
CA ILE A 55 3.14 12.84 12.84
C ILE A 55 3.59 11.72 13.80
N SER A 56 4.69 11.05 13.48
CA SER A 56 5.28 10.03 14.35
C SER A 56 6.78 9.88 14.08
N ASP A 57 7.52 9.56 15.13
CA ASP A 57 8.94 9.22 15.06
C ASP A 57 9.16 7.80 14.52
N THR A 58 8.16 6.94 14.70
CA THR A 58 8.12 5.58 14.16
C THR A 58 7.27 5.54 12.90
N LYS A 59 7.71 4.76 11.92
CA LYS A 59 7.02 4.52 10.65
C LYS A 59 6.83 3.02 10.45
N PRO A 60 5.93 2.62 9.54
CA PRO A 60 5.87 1.23 9.11
C PRO A 60 7.22 0.71 8.62
N ARG A 61 7.51 -0.54 8.92
CA ARG A 61 8.68 -1.29 8.43
C ARG A 61 8.49 -1.64 6.96
N SER A 62 7.27 -2.00 6.57
CA SER A 62 6.90 -2.23 5.19
C SER A 62 6.90 -0.91 4.43
N CYS A 63 7.59 -0.89 3.30
CA CYS A 63 7.58 0.21 2.34
C CYS A 63 7.57 -0.42 0.94
N ASN A 64 6.47 -1.13 0.64
CA ASN A 64 6.29 -1.90 -0.59
C ASN A 64 4.92 -1.59 -1.20
N PHE A 65 3.90 -2.38 -0.92
CA PHE A 65 2.54 -2.16 -1.42
C PHE A 65 1.63 -1.67 -0.31
N GLY A 66 0.68 -0.80 -0.65
CA GLY A 66 -0.56 -0.64 0.10
C GLY A 66 -1.60 -1.61 -0.45
N ILE A 67 -2.48 -2.12 0.41
CA ILE A 67 -3.60 -2.98 0.04
C ILE A 67 -4.83 -2.63 0.87
N TRP A 68 -6.02 -2.51 0.26
CA TRP A 68 -7.27 -2.49 1.03
C TRP A 68 -7.73 -3.91 1.32
N TRP A 69 -7.52 -4.37 2.56
CA TRP A 69 -7.75 -5.76 2.95
C TRP A 69 -8.79 -5.89 4.08
N ALA A 70 -8.72 -5.03 5.09
CA ALA A 70 -9.64 -5.05 6.23
C ALA A 70 -11.00 -4.41 5.90
N GLY A 71 -11.84 -4.29 6.92
CA GLY A 71 -13.21 -3.78 6.77
C GLY A 71 -13.35 -2.25 6.82
N ASP A 72 -12.34 -1.54 7.32
CA ASP A 72 -12.28 -0.07 7.38
C ASP A 72 -11.64 0.51 6.10
N ARG A 73 -11.60 1.85 5.96
CA ARG A 73 -11.03 2.49 4.76
C ARG A 73 -9.56 2.85 4.90
N LEU A 74 -8.94 2.56 6.04
CA LEU A 74 -7.49 2.63 6.16
C LEU A 74 -6.88 1.52 5.30
N ARG A 75 -5.69 1.78 4.79
CA ARG A 75 -4.99 0.87 3.91
C ARG A 75 -3.99 0.03 4.71
N GLU A 76 -4.03 -1.27 4.49
CA GLU A 76 -3.03 -2.20 5.00
C GLU A 76 -1.77 -2.16 4.14
N LEU A 77 -0.73 -2.86 4.62
CA LEU A 77 0.58 -2.92 4.00
C LEU A 77 0.85 -4.35 3.54
N LEU A 78 1.25 -4.49 2.29
CA LEU A 78 1.64 -5.76 1.69
C LEU A 78 3.13 -5.77 1.41
N ASP A 79 3.83 -6.74 1.98
CA ASP A 79 5.24 -7.01 1.69
C ASP A 79 5.52 -8.51 1.79
N ARG A 80 6.26 -9.04 0.82
CA ARG A 80 6.50 -10.48 0.66
C ARG A 80 5.18 -11.24 0.53
N ASN A 81 4.94 -12.22 1.41
CA ASN A 81 3.75 -13.06 1.51
C ASN A 81 2.91 -12.69 2.74
N ARG A 82 2.97 -11.43 3.18
CA ARG A 82 2.32 -10.94 4.40
C ARG A 82 1.50 -9.69 4.14
N ILE A 83 0.40 -9.58 4.87
CA ILE A 83 -0.41 -8.37 4.99
C ILE A 83 -0.37 -7.94 6.46
N THR A 84 0.06 -6.71 6.71
CA THR A 84 0.10 -6.10 8.04
C THR A 84 -0.77 -4.84 8.08
N LYS A 85 -1.30 -4.50 9.25
CA LYS A 85 -2.02 -3.24 9.49
C LYS A 85 -1.19 -2.35 10.39
N TRP A 86 -1.09 -1.07 10.05
CA TRP A 86 -0.46 -0.10 10.93
C TRP A 86 -1.36 0.21 12.12
N ASN A 87 -0.86 -0.05 13.32
CA ASN A 87 -1.47 0.33 14.58
C ASN A 87 -0.96 1.72 14.96
N TRP A 88 -1.64 2.75 14.48
CA TRP A 88 -1.30 4.15 14.72
C TRP A 88 -1.27 4.56 16.19
N ARG A 89 -1.95 3.82 17.09
CA ARG A 89 -1.90 4.05 18.54
C ARG A 89 -0.60 3.52 19.15
N ALA A 90 -0.20 2.32 18.74
CA ALA A 90 0.99 1.65 19.26
C ALA A 90 2.28 2.02 18.52
N GLY A 91 2.18 2.59 17.32
CA GLY A 91 3.33 2.84 16.46
C GLY A 91 3.96 1.54 15.95
N ALA A 92 3.14 0.51 15.66
CA ALA A 92 3.61 -0.82 15.29
C ALA A 92 2.76 -1.44 14.16
N GLU A 93 3.26 -2.50 13.54
CA GLU A 93 2.52 -3.29 12.54
C GLU A 93 1.95 -4.56 13.17
N ASP A 94 0.65 -4.77 13.01
CA ASP A 94 -0.05 -6.00 13.40
C ASP A 94 -0.19 -6.92 12.18
N LEU A 95 0.16 -8.20 12.32
CA LEU A 95 0.04 -9.18 11.23
C LEU A 95 -1.42 -9.61 11.04
N LEU A 96 -1.97 -9.42 9.84
CA LEU A 96 -3.32 -9.88 9.50
C LEU A 96 -3.32 -11.20 8.74
N LEU A 97 -2.37 -11.36 7.81
CA LEU A 97 -2.24 -12.57 6.99
C LEU A 97 -0.77 -12.88 6.76
N GLU A 98 -0.42 -14.16 6.87
CA GLU A 98 0.78 -14.72 6.27
C GLU A 98 0.38 -15.92 5.43
N ALA A 99 0.86 -15.99 4.19
CA ALA A 99 0.61 -17.11 3.28
C ALA A 99 1.82 -18.07 3.27
N PRO A 100 1.90 -19.06 4.18
CA PRO A 100 3.13 -19.82 4.46
C PRO A 100 3.62 -20.67 3.28
N ASP A 101 2.70 -21.17 2.46
CA ASP A 101 3.00 -22.00 1.28
C ASP A 101 3.31 -21.17 0.04
N CYS A 102 3.11 -19.86 0.13
CA CYS A 102 3.30 -18.91 -0.96
C CYS A 102 4.58 -18.12 -0.77
N VAL A 103 5.09 -17.60 -1.88
CA VAL A 103 6.28 -16.75 -1.92
C VAL A 103 6.07 -15.57 -2.86
N ALA A 104 6.72 -14.47 -2.54
CA ALA A 104 6.79 -13.31 -3.40
C ALA A 104 7.76 -13.49 -4.58
N ASN A 105 7.75 -12.51 -5.48
CA ASN A 105 8.56 -12.44 -6.68
C ASN A 105 9.68 -11.41 -6.55
N ASN A 106 10.57 -11.39 -7.55
CA ASN A 106 11.50 -10.30 -7.82
C ASN A 106 12.52 -10.01 -6.70
N GLY A 107 12.98 -11.07 -6.01
CA GLY A 107 14.05 -10.98 -5.02
C GLY A 107 13.72 -10.03 -3.87
N THR A 108 14.56 -9.02 -3.65
CA THR A 108 14.36 -8.03 -2.57
C THR A 108 13.21 -7.06 -2.83
N LYS A 109 12.67 -7.01 -4.06
CA LYS A 109 11.44 -6.25 -4.35
C LYS A 109 10.22 -6.91 -3.72
N ALA A 110 10.23 -8.24 -3.57
CA ALA A 110 9.25 -9.00 -2.80
C ALA A 110 7.79 -8.67 -3.16
N THR A 111 7.49 -8.63 -4.45
CA THR A 111 6.17 -8.24 -4.97
C THR A 111 5.23 -9.45 -5.10
N PRO A 112 3.91 -9.26 -5.03
CA PRO A 112 2.96 -10.33 -5.37
C PRO A 112 3.04 -10.67 -6.86
N VAL A 113 2.30 -11.69 -7.30
CA VAL A 113 2.00 -11.89 -8.73
C VAL A 113 1.07 -10.78 -9.20
N LEU A 114 0.05 -10.47 -8.40
CA LEU A 114 -0.87 -9.35 -8.62
C LEU A 114 -1.50 -8.96 -7.28
N CYS A 115 -1.76 -7.67 -7.08
CA CYS A 115 -2.63 -7.13 -6.04
C CYS A 115 -3.68 -6.26 -6.72
N ALA A 116 -4.95 -6.66 -6.70
CA ALA A 116 -6.05 -5.95 -7.34
C ALA A 116 -7.43 -6.42 -6.85
N ASP A 117 -8.42 -5.53 -6.81
CA ASP A 117 -9.85 -5.89 -6.78
C ASP A 117 -10.19 -6.61 -8.09
N ILE A 118 -10.37 -7.93 -8.05
CA ILE A 118 -10.71 -8.74 -9.24
C ILE A 118 -11.92 -9.63 -9.00
N LEU A 119 -12.35 -9.79 -7.74
CA LEU A 119 -13.47 -10.61 -7.30
C LEU A 119 -14.18 -9.92 -6.13
N GLY A 120 -15.44 -10.27 -5.89
CA GLY A 120 -16.13 -9.85 -4.67
C GLY A 120 -16.51 -8.37 -4.61
N ASP A 121 -16.16 -7.71 -3.52
CA ASP A 121 -16.45 -6.28 -3.31
C ASP A 121 -15.25 -5.40 -3.66
N TRP A 122 -15.08 -4.26 -2.99
CA TRP A 122 -14.07 -3.26 -3.33
C TRP A 122 -12.67 -3.56 -2.79
N ARG A 123 -12.54 -4.53 -1.88
CA ARG A 123 -11.26 -4.91 -1.30
C ARG A 123 -10.42 -5.65 -2.31
N GLU A 124 -9.11 -5.54 -2.16
CA GLU A 124 -8.17 -6.06 -3.14
C GLU A 124 -7.83 -7.52 -2.84
N GLU A 125 -7.88 -8.37 -3.86
CA GLU A 125 -7.27 -9.69 -3.81
C GLU A 125 -5.76 -9.61 -3.96
N VAL A 126 -5.10 -10.65 -3.46
CA VAL A 126 -3.68 -10.89 -3.72
C VAL A 126 -3.46 -12.27 -4.31
N ILE A 127 -2.63 -12.28 -5.36
CA ILE A 127 -2.16 -13.50 -5.99
C ILE A 127 -0.68 -13.69 -5.63
N TRP A 128 -0.36 -14.85 -5.07
CA TRP A 128 1.02 -15.32 -4.93
C TRP A 128 1.20 -16.68 -5.61
N ARG A 129 2.45 -16.98 -5.98
CA ARG A 129 2.83 -18.32 -6.44
C ARG A 129 3.16 -19.22 -5.25
N THR A 130 2.91 -20.52 -5.37
CA THR A 130 3.43 -21.51 -4.43
C THR A 130 4.94 -21.61 -4.48
N ARG A 131 5.56 -22.12 -3.42
CA ARG A 131 7.03 -22.31 -3.32
C ARG A 131 7.61 -23.09 -4.50
N ASP A 132 6.87 -24.06 -5.01
CA ASP A 132 7.26 -24.93 -6.13
C ASP A 132 6.83 -24.41 -7.51
N ASN A 133 6.20 -23.23 -7.59
CA ASN A 133 5.69 -22.60 -8.81
C ASN A 133 4.63 -23.40 -9.58
N ARG A 134 3.95 -24.35 -8.94
CA ARG A 134 2.91 -25.15 -9.62
C ARG A 134 1.53 -24.51 -9.60
N GLU A 135 1.28 -23.63 -8.64
CA GLU A 135 -0.04 -23.01 -8.46
C GLU A 135 0.09 -21.50 -8.24
N LEU A 136 -0.94 -20.79 -8.66
CA LEU A 136 -1.24 -19.44 -8.19
C LEU A 136 -2.38 -19.55 -7.18
N ARG A 137 -2.22 -18.89 -6.03
CA ARG A 137 -3.24 -18.82 -4.99
C ARG A 137 -3.76 -17.40 -4.88
N ILE A 138 -5.07 -17.25 -5.06
CA ILE A 138 -5.80 -15.99 -4.91
C ILE A 138 -6.35 -15.94 -3.49
N TYR A 139 -5.94 -14.94 -2.73
CA TYR A 139 -6.43 -14.66 -1.38
C TYR A 139 -7.45 -13.54 -1.45
N ILE A 140 -8.65 -13.82 -0.93
CA ILE A 140 -9.76 -12.86 -0.77
C ILE A 140 -9.91 -12.50 0.71
N SER A 141 -10.32 -11.28 1.01
CA SER A 141 -10.61 -10.89 2.39
C SER A 141 -11.95 -11.45 2.85
N THR A 142 -11.99 -11.99 4.07
CA THR A 142 -13.22 -12.47 4.73
C THR A 142 -13.71 -11.54 5.84
N THR A 143 -13.00 -10.43 6.09
CA THR A 143 -13.37 -9.45 7.11
C THR A 143 -14.63 -8.70 6.68
N PRO A 144 -15.73 -8.68 7.45
CA PRO A 144 -16.91 -7.90 7.06
C PRO A 144 -16.60 -6.40 6.97
N THR A 145 -17.24 -5.70 6.03
CA THR A 145 -17.14 -4.25 5.89
C THR A 145 -18.55 -3.62 5.87
N PRO A 146 -18.77 -2.48 6.55
CA PRO A 146 -20.00 -1.71 6.42
C PRO A 146 -20.00 -0.83 5.16
N HIS A 147 -18.87 -0.75 4.44
CA HIS A 147 -18.71 0.15 3.29
C HIS A 147 -19.03 -0.58 1.99
N ARG A 148 -19.88 0.05 1.16
CA ARG A 148 -20.14 -0.39 -0.21
C ARG A 148 -19.62 0.65 -1.19
N MET A 149 -18.81 0.20 -2.13
CA MET A 149 -18.27 1.01 -3.22
C MET A 149 -18.41 0.24 -4.54
N ALA A 150 -18.28 0.96 -5.66
CA ALA A 150 -18.09 0.27 -6.94
C ALA A 150 -16.73 -0.45 -6.90
N THR A 151 -16.61 -1.54 -7.66
CA THR A 151 -15.30 -2.19 -7.88
C THR A 151 -14.28 -1.15 -8.33
N LEU A 152 -13.09 -1.20 -7.75
CA LEU A 152 -11.98 -0.32 -8.08
C LEU A 152 -11.55 -0.52 -9.53
N MET A 153 -11.83 -1.66 -10.15
CA MET A 153 -11.58 -1.88 -11.59
C MET A 153 -12.45 -1.04 -12.52
N HIS A 154 -13.48 -0.38 -11.99
CA HIS A 154 -14.24 0.65 -12.71
C HIS A 154 -13.74 2.08 -12.46
N ASP A 155 -12.80 2.29 -11.54
CA ASP A 155 -12.07 3.55 -11.45
C ASP A 155 -10.96 3.58 -12.51
N ARG A 156 -10.92 4.65 -13.31
CA ARG A 156 -9.98 4.75 -14.45
C ARG A 156 -8.53 4.73 -14.01
N VAL A 157 -8.19 5.43 -12.92
CA VAL A 157 -6.80 5.54 -12.46
C VAL A 157 -6.35 4.22 -11.85
N TYR A 158 -7.19 3.60 -11.04
CA TYR A 158 -6.94 2.29 -10.45
C TYR A 158 -6.77 1.21 -11.52
N ARG A 159 -7.72 1.12 -12.47
CA ARG A 159 -7.69 0.11 -13.53
C ARG A 159 -6.46 0.22 -14.42
N LEU A 160 -6.02 1.44 -14.72
CA LEU A 160 -4.76 1.69 -15.43
C LEU A 160 -3.55 1.34 -14.54
N SER A 161 -3.64 1.60 -13.23
CA SER A 161 -2.59 1.23 -12.27
C SER A 161 -2.36 -0.27 -12.18
N VAL A 162 -3.43 -1.04 -12.16
CA VAL A 162 -3.37 -2.51 -12.25
C VAL A 162 -2.73 -2.95 -13.58
N ALA A 163 -3.05 -2.27 -14.69
CA ALA A 163 -2.51 -2.63 -16.00
C ALA A 163 -0.98 -2.46 -16.11
N TRP A 164 -0.41 -1.43 -15.46
CA TRP A 164 1.04 -1.23 -15.47
C TRP A 164 1.75 -1.87 -14.27
N GLN A 165 1.05 -2.51 -13.33
CA GLN A 165 1.63 -3.07 -12.11
C GLN A 165 2.82 -4.02 -12.38
N ASN A 166 2.86 -4.70 -13.53
CA ASN A 166 3.97 -5.60 -13.91
C ASN A 166 5.18 -4.88 -14.53
N ALA A 167 5.12 -3.58 -14.77
CA ALA A 167 6.15 -2.82 -15.47
C ALA A 167 7.27 -2.37 -14.50
N GLY A 168 8.53 -2.54 -14.92
CA GLY A 168 9.70 -2.09 -14.17
C GLY A 168 9.77 -2.70 -12.76
N TYR A 169 9.81 -1.84 -11.73
CA TYR A 169 9.63 -2.26 -10.34
C TYR A 169 8.17 -2.03 -9.93
N ASN A 170 7.41 -3.12 -9.79
CA ASN A 170 5.98 -3.10 -9.51
C ASN A 170 5.65 -2.11 -8.38
N GLN A 171 4.63 -1.27 -8.57
CA GLN A 171 4.09 -0.36 -7.55
C GLN A 171 2.62 -0.67 -7.25
N PRO A 172 2.11 -0.38 -6.04
CA PRO A 172 0.71 -0.59 -5.70
C PRO A 172 -0.23 0.27 -6.55
N ALA A 173 -1.44 -0.23 -6.80
CA ALA A 173 -2.47 0.52 -7.50
C ALA A 173 -3.02 1.67 -6.63
N GLN A 174 -3.46 2.76 -7.27
CA GLN A 174 -4.07 3.91 -6.60
C GLN A 174 -5.35 4.32 -7.34
N PRO A 175 -6.46 4.62 -6.65
CA PRO A 175 -7.68 5.15 -7.25
C PRO A 175 -7.55 6.63 -7.60
N GLY A 176 -8.41 7.09 -8.51
CA GLY A 176 -8.50 8.48 -8.96
C GLY A 176 -9.22 9.40 -7.98
N PHE A 177 -9.60 8.88 -6.82
CA PHE A 177 -10.27 9.58 -5.74
C PHE A 177 -9.61 9.22 -4.40
N TYR A 178 -9.85 10.04 -3.37
CA TYR A 178 -9.37 9.72 -2.02
C TYR A 178 -10.19 8.58 -1.41
N LEU A 179 -9.54 7.44 -1.18
CA LEU A 179 -10.10 6.30 -0.48
C LEU A 179 -9.40 6.15 0.88
N GLY A 180 -10.05 6.67 1.91
CA GLY A 180 -9.51 6.77 3.26
C GLY A 180 -10.59 7.13 4.29
N GLU A 181 -10.19 7.30 5.55
CA GLU A 181 -11.07 7.76 6.62
C GLU A 181 -11.34 9.28 6.52
N PRO A 182 -12.46 9.80 7.06
CA PRO A 182 -12.87 11.19 6.88
C PRO A 182 -12.07 12.19 7.72
#